data_AF-A0A1Y0H0G8-F1
#
_entry.id   AF-A0A1Y0H0G8-F1
#
_cell.length_a   1.000
_cell.length_b   1.000
_cell.length_c   1.000
_cell.angle_alpha   90.00
_cell.angle_beta   90.00
_cell.angle_gamma   90.00
#
_symmetry.space_group_name_H-M   'P 1'
#
loop_
_entity.id
_entity.type
_entity.pdbx_description
1 polymer ?
#
loop_
_entity_poly.entity_id
_entity_poly.type
_entity_poly.pdbx_seq_one_letter_code
_entity_poly.pdbx_strand_id
1 'polypeptide(L)'
;MDVLEMDAASEAGVEKVREHIVEASEYQPANCRYRVFIIDEVHDLSAKAFDALLKTIEEPPAHAIFILATTEFHKVPPTIRSRCQKYEFHRGSIANLVKQLNHVIAAEGIEAEPAAITAIARLSDGGIAIR
;
A
#
# COMPACT_ATOMS: atom_id res chain seq x y z
N MET A 1 10.05 16.96 -2.57
CA MET A 1 9.14 15.87 -3.01
C MET A 1 8.47 15.37 -1.75
N ASP A 2 7.15 15.52 -1.66
CA ASP A 2 6.44 15.37 -0.37
C ASP A 2 5.80 13.99 -0.20
N VAL A 3 5.89 13.15 -1.22
CA VAL A 3 5.52 11.74 -1.16
C VAL A 3 6.74 10.93 -1.55
N LEU A 4 7.14 9.98 -0.70
CA LEU A 4 8.14 8.96 -1.01
C LEU A 4 7.47 7.60 -1.01
N GLU A 5 7.82 6.80 -2.02
CA GLU A 5 7.37 5.43 -2.19
C GLU A 5 8.58 4.52 -2.20
N MET A 6 8.46 3.37 -1.51
CA MET A 6 9.48 2.35 -1.42
C MET A 6 8.82 0.98 -1.51
N ASP A 7 9.30 0.12 -2.41
CA ASP A 7 8.89 -1.27 -2.50
C ASP A 7 9.84 -2.13 -1.65
N ALA A 8 9.36 -2.67 -0.54
CA ALA A 8 10.19 -3.45 0.36
C ALA A 8 10.71 -4.75 -0.27
N ALA A 9 10.03 -5.32 -1.27
CA ALA A 9 10.48 -6.55 -1.93
C ALA A 9 11.80 -6.34 -2.69
N SER A 10 12.00 -5.15 -3.27
CA SER A 10 13.22 -4.75 -3.97
C SER A 10 14.16 -3.86 -3.15
N GLU A 11 13.68 -3.28 -2.06
CA GLU A 11 14.39 -2.29 -1.23
C GLU A 11 14.48 -2.66 0.27
N ALA A 12 14.46 -3.96 0.62
CA ALA A 12 14.42 -4.49 1.99
C ALA A 12 15.60 -4.11 2.93
N GLY A 13 16.65 -3.47 2.39
CA GLY A 13 17.87 -3.17 3.11
C GLY A 13 17.69 -2.08 4.17
N VAL A 14 18.24 -2.31 5.36
CA VAL A 14 18.20 -1.32 6.47
C VAL A 14 18.73 0.06 6.09
N GLU A 15 19.73 0.12 5.21
CA GLU A 15 20.33 1.39 4.78
C GLU A 15 19.34 2.23 3.98
N LYS A 16 18.63 1.62 3.04
CA LYS A 16 17.60 2.29 2.24
C LYS A 16 16.48 2.82 3.12
N VAL A 17 16.03 2.04 4.11
CA VAL A 17 15.00 2.50 5.07
C VAL A 17 15.49 3.68 5.88
N ARG A 18 16.76 3.69 6.31
CA ARG A 18 17.32 4.83 7.04
C ARG A 18 17.37 6.09 6.17
N GLU A 19 17.95 6.00 4.99
CA GLU A 19 18.11 7.14 4.09
C GLU A 19 16.75 7.66 3.58
N HIS A 20 15.93 6.77 3.01
CA HIS A 20 14.70 7.17 2.32
C HIS A 20 13.53 7.44 3.26
N ILE A 21 13.53 6.88 4.48
CA ILE A 21 12.40 7.00 5.39
C ILE A 21 12.80 7.75 6.66
N VAL A 22 13.75 7.23 7.43
CA VAL A 22 14.08 7.78 8.76
C VAL A 22 14.65 9.20 8.62
N GLU A 23 15.73 9.37 7.88
CA GLU A 23 16.38 10.68 7.68
C GLU A 23 15.45 11.64 6.93
N ALA A 24 14.81 11.15 5.88
CA ALA A 24 13.84 11.93 5.11
C ALA A 24 12.68 12.46 5.97
N SER A 25 12.24 11.73 7.01
CA SER A 25 11.15 12.14 7.89
C SER A 25 11.49 13.32 8.80
N GLU A 26 12.77 13.63 9.00
CA GLU A 26 13.20 14.76 9.84
C GLU A 26 12.95 16.11 9.14
N TYR A 27 12.78 16.12 7.82
CA TYR A 27 12.61 17.32 7.03
C TYR A 27 11.14 17.60 6.68
N GLN A 28 10.74 18.86 6.87
CA GLN A 28 9.41 19.38 6.53
C GLN A 28 9.04 19.15 5.05
N PRO A 29 7.75 18.96 4.72
CA PRO A 29 7.28 18.94 3.35
C PRO A 29 7.51 20.29 2.66
N ALA A 30 7.80 20.27 1.36
CA ALA A 30 8.13 21.44 0.57
C ALA A 30 6.89 22.22 0.10
N ASN A 31 5.82 21.51 -0.30
CA ASN A 31 4.62 22.11 -0.91
C ASN A 31 3.32 21.69 -0.21
N CYS A 32 3.31 20.52 0.44
CA CYS A 32 2.14 19.94 1.09
C CYS A 32 2.13 20.17 2.61
N ARG A 33 0.98 19.94 3.24
CA ARG A 33 0.85 19.97 4.71
C ARG A 33 1.58 18.80 5.39
N TYR A 34 1.65 17.67 4.71
CA TYR A 34 2.23 16.43 5.21
C TYR A 34 3.25 15.90 4.23
N ARG A 35 4.25 15.21 4.77
CA ARG A 35 5.16 14.35 4.04
C ARG A 35 4.71 12.90 4.21
N VAL A 36 4.44 12.21 3.11
CA VAL A 36 3.86 10.86 3.11
C VAL A 36 4.92 9.85 2.69
N PHE A 37 5.04 8.77 3.46
CA PHE A 37 5.92 7.64 3.19
C PHE A 37 5.06 6.40 2.94
N ILE A 38 5.13 5.84 1.73
CA ILE A 38 4.40 4.65 1.34
C ILE A 38 5.42 3.51 1.23
N ILE A 39 5.23 2.47 2.03
CA ILE A 39 6.06 1.28 2.01
C ILE A 39 5.18 0.11 1.57
N ASP A 40 5.35 -0.31 0.34
CA ASP A 40 4.65 -1.47 -0.21
C ASP A 40 5.37 -2.76 0.15
N GLU A 41 4.60 -3.83 0.26
CA GLU A 41 5.03 -5.16 0.73
C GLU A 41 5.94 -5.14 1.96
N VAL A 42 5.60 -4.31 2.96
CA VAL A 42 6.44 -4.05 4.15
C VAL A 42 6.88 -5.32 4.89
N HIS A 43 6.16 -6.42 4.72
CA HIS A 43 6.48 -7.72 5.30
C HIS A 43 7.80 -8.33 4.79
N ASP A 44 8.32 -7.86 3.65
CA ASP A 44 9.62 -8.26 3.10
C ASP A 44 10.81 -7.46 3.67
N LEU A 45 10.55 -6.44 4.51
CA LEU A 45 11.63 -5.73 5.19
C LEU A 45 12.45 -6.67 6.08
N SER A 46 13.77 -6.48 6.05
CA SER A 46 14.65 -7.15 7.00
C SER A 46 14.34 -6.76 8.45
N ALA A 47 14.61 -7.63 9.42
CA ALA A 47 14.40 -7.33 10.85
C ALA A 47 15.09 -6.02 11.28
N LYS A 48 16.31 -5.77 10.80
CA LYS A 48 17.05 -4.53 11.07
C LYS A 48 16.36 -3.29 10.47
N ALA A 49 15.72 -3.43 9.32
CA ALA A 49 14.96 -2.35 8.70
C ALA A 49 13.69 -2.03 9.52
N PHE A 50 13.00 -3.06 10.02
CA PHE A 50 11.88 -2.86 10.96
C PHE A 50 12.32 -2.15 12.25
N ASP A 51 13.46 -2.54 12.83
CA ASP A 51 13.99 -1.88 14.04
C ASP A 51 14.33 -0.41 13.79
N ALA A 52 14.90 -0.09 12.62
CA ALA A 52 15.18 1.29 12.23
C ALA A 52 13.91 2.12 12.06
N LEU A 53 12.87 1.52 11.46
CA LEU A 53 11.57 2.16 11.26
C LEU A 53 10.82 2.37 12.58
N LEU A 54 10.92 1.43 13.52
CA LEU A 54 10.17 1.42 14.77
C LEU A 54 10.35 2.70 15.57
N LYS A 55 11.60 3.20 15.68
CA LYS A 55 11.91 4.43 16.41
C LYS A 55 11.11 5.63 15.87
N THR A 56 10.98 5.70 14.55
CA THR A 56 10.27 6.80 13.87
C THR A 56 8.76 6.63 13.96
N ILE A 57 8.24 5.40 13.93
CA ILE A 57 6.81 5.13 14.10
C ILE A 57 6.35 5.38 15.54
N GLU A 58 7.22 5.20 16.54
CA GLU A 58 6.92 5.45 17.95
C GLU A 58 6.67 6.92 18.26
N GLU A 59 7.50 7.81 17.71
CA GLU A 59 7.42 9.24 17.91
C GLU A 59 7.47 9.94 16.54
N PRO A 60 6.42 9.80 15.71
CA PRO A 60 6.46 10.32 14.35
C PRO A 60 6.49 11.84 14.37
N PRO A 61 7.29 12.48 13.50
CA PRO A 61 7.21 13.91 13.27
C PRO A 61 5.77 14.32 12.95
N ALA A 62 5.29 15.44 13.50
CA ALA A 62 3.89 15.87 13.37
C ALA A 62 3.42 16.09 11.91
N HIS A 63 4.37 16.23 10.97
CA HIS A 63 4.13 16.39 9.55
C HIS A 63 4.34 15.10 8.74
N ALA A 64 4.78 14.00 9.36
CA ALA A 64 5.04 12.74 8.68
C ALA A 64 3.84 11.79 8.77
N ILE A 65 3.48 11.17 7.65
CA ILE A 65 2.45 10.13 7.57
C ILE A 65 3.09 8.88 6.98
N PHE A 66 2.93 7.74 7.65
CA PHE A 66 3.41 6.44 7.19
C PHE A 66 2.24 5.57 6.74
N ILE A 67 2.31 5.06 5.51
CA ILE A 67 1.37 4.11 4.93
C ILE A 67 2.14 2.83 4.66
N LEU A 68 1.78 1.76 5.38
CA LEU A 68 2.39 0.45 5.24
C LEU A 68 1.39 -0.49 4.58
N ALA A 69 1.75 -1.07 3.43
CA ALA A 69 0.94 -2.05 2.73
C ALA A 69 1.58 -3.45 2.82
N THR A 70 0.74 -4.48 2.95
CA THR A 70 1.18 -5.87 3.03
C THR A 70 0.04 -6.81 2.65
N THR A 71 0.39 -7.88 1.93
CA THR A 71 -0.48 -9.04 1.72
C THR A 71 -0.39 -10.07 2.86
N GLU A 72 0.64 -10.00 3.71
CA GLU A 72 0.95 -10.94 4.79
C GLU A 72 1.04 -10.28 6.17
N PHE A 73 -0.08 -9.74 6.68
CA PHE A 73 -0.17 -9.03 7.98
C PHE A 73 0.41 -9.80 9.18
N HIS A 74 0.45 -11.12 9.13
CA HIS A 74 0.99 -11.96 10.20
C HIS A 74 2.53 -11.96 10.24
N LYS A 75 3.20 -11.66 9.12
CA LYS A 75 4.66 -11.53 9.02
C LYS A 75 5.18 -10.19 9.54
N VAL A 76 4.32 -9.17 9.60
CA VAL A 76 4.69 -7.86 10.16
C VAL A 76 4.85 -7.95 11.69
N PRO A 77 5.96 -7.43 12.27
CA PRO A 77 6.22 -7.52 13.70
C PRO A 77 5.06 -6.96 14.56
N PRO A 78 4.70 -7.62 15.69
CA PRO A 78 3.68 -7.10 16.61
C PRO A 78 3.93 -5.66 17.08
N THR A 79 5.19 -5.26 17.21
CA THR A 79 5.61 -3.91 17.63
C THR A 79 5.21 -2.82 16.63
N ILE A 80 5.25 -3.12 15.33
CA ILE A 80 4.77 -2.22 14.28
C ILE A 80 3.25 -2.21 14.26
N ARG A 81 2.63 -3.40 14.27
CA ARG A 81 1.16 -3.56 14.20
C ARG A 81 0.43 -2.85 15.33
N SER A 82 1.00 -2.82 16.54
CA SER A 82 0.37 -2.16 17.69
C SER A 82 0.42 -0.63 17.63
N ARG A 83 1.22 -0.04 16.74
CA ARG A 83 1.41 1.41 16.58
C ARG A 83 0.79 1.97 15.30
N CYS A 84 0.25 1.09 14.45
CA CYS A 84 -0.43 1.47 13.22
C CYS A 84 -1.94 1.29 13.34
N GLN A 85 -2.69 2.20 12.73
CA GLN A 85 -4.10 1.97 12.49
C GLN A 85 -4.28 0.97 11.35
N LYS A 86 -4.96 -0.13 11.63
CA LYS A 86 -5.19 -1.19 10.65
C LYS A 86 -6.41 -0.88 9.78
N TYR A 87 -6.21 -0.94 8.47
CA TYR A 87 -7.28 -0.90 7.47
C TYR A 87 -7.22 -2.20 6.66
N GLU A 88 -8.29 -2.99 6.67
CA GLU A 88 -8.36 -4.24 5.92
C GLU A 88 -9.13 -4.05 4.61
N PHE A 89 -8.45 -4.33 3.51
CA PHE A 89 -9.05 -4.38 2.19
C PHE A 89 -9.70 -5.75 2.00
N HIS A 90 -11.00 -5.74 1.75
CA HIS A 90 -11.76 -6.94 1.47
C HIS A 90 -11.87 -7.14 -0.03
N ARG A 91 -11.94 -8.41 -0.43
CA ARG A 91 -12.21 -8.80 -1.82
C ARG A 91 -13.48 -8.13 -2.32
N GLY A 92 -13.44 -7.70 -3.59
CA GLY A 92 -14.61 -7.16 -4.25
C GLY A 92 -15.71 -8.22 -4.37
N SER A 93 -16.96 -7.85 -4.11
CA SER A 93 -18.09 -8.74 -4.44
C SER A 93 -18.19 -8.92 -5.95
N ILE A 94 -18.73 -10.05 -6.41
CA ILE A 94 -18.96 -10.28 -7.85
C ILE A 94 -19.77 -9.11 -8.45
N ALA A 95 -20.76 -8.59 -7.73
CA ALA A 95 -21.55 -7.45 -8.16
C ALA A 95 -20.69 -6.18 -8.36
N ASN A 96 -19.78 -5.90 -7.43
CA ASN A 96 -18.86 -4.75 -7.54
C ASN A 96 -17.90 -4.93 -8.72
N LEU A 97 -17.36 -6.15 -8.91
CA LEU A 97 -16.45 -6.48 -10.00
C LEU A 97 -17.14 -6.35 -11.37
N VAL A 98 -18.35 -6.90 -11.52
CA VAL A 98 -19.14 -6.77 -12.74
C VAL A 98 -19.45 -5.29 -13.03
N LYS A 99 -19.81 -4.51 -12.01
CA LYS A 99 -20.05 -3.07 -12.16
C LYS A 99 -18.79 -2.34 -12.65
N GLN A 100 -17.64 -2.64 -12.07
CA GLN A 100 -16.37 -2.03 -12.46
C GLN A 100 -15.96 -2.44 -13.88
N LEU A 101 -16.06 -3.72 -14.23
CA LEU A 101 -15.74 -4.20 -15.57
C LEU A 101 -16.62 -3.54 -16.64
N ASN A 102 -17.93 -3.40 -16.39
CA ASN A 102 -18.82 -2.67 -17.30
C ASN A 102 -18.41 -1.20 -17.47
N HIS A 103 -17.93 -0.55 -16.41
CA HIS A 103 -17.44 0.82 -16.49
C HIS A 103 -16.22 0.93 -17.42
N VAL A 104 -15.25 0.03 -17.27
CA VAL A 104 -14.03 -0.02 -18.12
C VAL A 104 -14.39 -0.35 -19.57
N ILE A 105 -15.20 -1.38 -19.79
CA ILE A 105 -15.64 -1.81 -21.14
C ILE A 105 -16.33 -0.65 -21.88
N ALA A 106 -17.19 0.10 -21.20
CA ALA A 106 -17.85 1.27 -21.77
C ALA A 106 -16.88 2.41 -22.08
N ALA A 107 -15.88 2.66 -21.21
CA ALA A 107 -14.87 3.69 -21.43
C ALA A 107 -13.95 3.37 -22.62
N GLU A 108 -13.62 2.09 -22.79
CA GLU A 108 -12.77 1.59 -23.88
C GLU A 108 -13.56 1.34 -25.20
N GLY A 109 -14.89 1.48 -25.19
CA GLY A 109 -15.72 1.25 -26.37
C GLY A 109 -15.76 -0.20 -26.85
N ILE A 110 -15.58 -1.15 -25.93
CA ILE A 110 -15.56 -2.59 -26.21
C ILE A 110 -16.99 -3.15 -26.07
N GLU A 111 -17.37 -4.09 -26.94
CA GLU A 111 -18.59 -4.88 -26.75
C GLU A 111 -18.25 -6.18 -26.01
N ALA A 112 -19.03 -6.52 -24.99
CA ALA A 112 -18.85 -7.74 -24.22
C ALA A 112 -20.20 -8.33 -23.79
N GLU A 113 -20.31 -9.66 -23.86
CA GLU A 113 -21.50 -10.36 -23.40
C GLU A 113 -21.59 -10.34 -21.86
N PRO A 114 -22.78 -10.10 -21.27
CA PRO A 114 -22.94 -10.08 -19.81
C PRO A 114 -22.48 -11.36 -19.10
N ALA A 115 -22.63 -12.52 -19.76
CA ALA A 115 -22.16 -13.80 -19.26
C ALA A 115 -20.62 -13.87 -19.18
N ALA A 116 -19.92 -13.31 -20.18
CA ALA A 116 -18.47 -13.24 -20.20
C ALA A 116 -17.93 -12.32 -19.09
N ILE A 117 -18.56 -11.16 -18.88
CA ILE A 117 -18.19 -10.22 -17.80
C ILE A 117 -18.35 -10.90 -16.43
N THR A 118 -19.45 -11.61 -16.23
CA THR A 118 -19.70 -12.34 -14.97
C THR A 118 -18.70 -13.48 -14.77
N ALA A 119 -18.32 -14.18 -15.84
CA ALA A 119 -17.30 -15.22 -15.78
C ALA A 119 -15.92 -14.65 -15.38
N ILE A 120 -15.50 -13.54 -16.00
CA ILE A 120 -14.25 -12.85 -15.64
C ILE A 120 -14.29 -12.38 -14.18
N ALA A 121 -15.39 -11.78 -13.74
CA ALA A 121 -15.56 -11.35 -12.35
C ALA A 121 -15.39 -12.54 -11.37
N ARG A 122 -15.94 -13.72 -11.70
CA ARG A 122 -15.75 -14.93 -10.87
C ARG A 122 -14.30 -15.42 -10.87
N LEU A 123 -13.63 -15.38 -12.03
CA LEU A 123 -12.24 -15.82 -12.17
C LEU A 123 -11.23 -14.86 -11.53
N SER A 124 -11.61 -13.59 -11.33
CA SER A 124 -10.74 -12.58 -10.69
C SER A 124 -10.50 -12.81 -9.19
N ASP A 125 -11.22 -13.76 -8.56
CA ASP A 125 -11.12 -14.09 -7.13
C ASP A 125 -11.25 -12.87 -6.19
N GLY A 126 -12.04 -11.87 -6.60
CA GLY A 126 -12.22 -10.62 -5.86
C GLY A 126 -11.16 -9.55 -6.10
N GLY A 127 -10.17 -9.84 -6.96
CA GLY A 127 -9.18 -8.88 -7.44
C GLY A 127 -9.83 -7.83 -8.33
N ILE A 128 -9.63 -6.56 -7.97
CA ILE A 128 -10.14 -5.42 -8.73
C ILE A 128 -9.01 -4.91 -9.61
N ALA A 129 -9.17 -5.00 -10.93
CA ALA A 129 -8.31 -4.29 -11.87
C ALA A 129 -8.77 -2.82 -11.95
N ILE A 130 -7.85 -1.90 -11.73
CA ILE A 130 -8.08 -0.46 -11.86
C ILE A 130 -7.39 -0.02 -13.15
N ARG A 131 -8.14 0.08 -14.23
CA ARG A 131 -7.73 0.83 -15.41
C ARG A 131 -8.96 1.44 -16.05
#